data_AF-A0A533YUD4-F1
#
_entry.id   AF-A0A533YUD4-F1
#
_cell.length_a   1.000
_cell.length_b   1.000
_cell.length_c   1.000
_cell.angle_alpha   90.00
_cell.angle_beta   90.00
_cell.angle_gamma   90.00
#
_symmetry.space_group_name_H-M   'P 1'
#
loop_
_entity.id
_entity.type
_entity.pdbx_description
1 polymer ?
#
loop_
_entity_poly.entity_id
_entity_poly.type
_entity_poly.pdbx_seq_one_letter_code
_entity_poly.pdbx_strand_id
1 'polypeptide(L)'
;MASERHPSSPNPGYFGDRRRAPRRQQDRRLLQRERELEAARLICQALSQHINVDELVENALRIALEVVDADAGSVLLADDKTQQLVFRYVIGEKAEQLRGTAIPWDLGVAGAVFKSGEPAIIGNVARDTRHFSGIDDTTGYKTMDMIAIPLKRWEGQPIGVLE
;
A
#
# COMPACT_ATOMS: atom_id res chain seq x y z
N MET A 1 42.02 -36.20 93.12
CA MET A 1 42.75 -35.05 92.52
C MET A 1 42.07 -34.76 91.19
N ALA A 2 41.07 -33.88 91.21
CA ALA A 2 41.14 -32.42 90.96
C ALA A 2 40.86 -32.16 89.46
N SER A 3 39.64 -31.78 89.10
CA SER A 3 39.12 -30.38 89.04
C SER A 3 39.61 -29.67 87.78
N GLU A 4 38.72 -29.29 86.84
CA GLU A 4 38.10 -27.95 86.78
C GLU A 4 37.31 -27.72 85.47
N ARG A 5 36.43 -26.69 85.48
CA ARG A 5 35.39 -26.35 84.49
C ARG A 5 35.85 -25.25 83.50
N HIS A 6 35.31 -25.28 82.26
CA HIS A 6 34.83 -24.19 81.32
C HIS A 6 35.60 -22.84 81.14
N PRO A 7 35.36 -21.98 80.10
CA PRO A 7 34.26 -21.88 79.11
C PRO A 7 34.64 -21.56 77.63
N SER A 8 33.60 -21.35 76.81
CA SER A 8 33.40 -21.03 75.37
C SER A 8 34.18 -19.89 74.68
N SER A 9 34.40 -20.01 73.35
CA SER A 9 33.90 -19.16 72.22
C SER A 9 34.68 -19.44 70.89
N PRO A 10 34.48 -18.70 69.78
CA PRO A 10 33.46 -18.88 68.72
C PRO A 10 34.08 -19.09 67.32
N ASN A 11 33.36 -19.59 66.29
CA ASN A 11 33.53 -19.06 64.91
C ASN A 11 32.54 -19.59 63.84
N PRO A 12 32.46 -18.97 62.64
CA PRO A 12 31.20 -18.48 62.08
C PRO A 12 30.93 -19.12 60.70
N GLY A 13 29.78 -18.80 60.10
CA GLY A 13 29.58 -19.24 58.71
C GLY A 13 28.17 -19.08 58.18
N TYR A 14 27.50 -17.98 58.51
CA TYR A 14 26.40 -17.51 57.67
C TYR A 14 26.99 -17.01 56.35
N PHE A 15 27.11 -17.88 55.34
CA PHE A 15 27.17 -17.44 53.96
C PHE A 15 25.74 -17.21 53.48
N GLY A 16 25.31 -15.95 53.55
CA GLY A 16 24.09 -15.51 52.92
C GLY A 16 24.18 -15.67 51.41
N ASP A 17 23.28 -16.45 50.83
CA ASP A 17 23.00 -16.46 49.41
C ASP A 17 22.28 -15.16 49.03
N ARG A 18 23.05 -14.08 48.94
CA ARG A 18 22.64 -12.85 48.27
C ARG A 18 22.96 -13.02 46.79
N ARG A 19 21.96 -13.37 45.96
CA ARG A 19 21.73 -12.86 44.59
C ARG A 19 20.70 -13.71 43.82
N ARG A 20 19.41 -13.50 44.07
CA ARG A 20 18.35 -13.86 43.10
C ARG A 20 17.29 -12.76 43.01
N ALA A 21 17.67 -11.61 42.45
CA ALA A 21 16.76 -10.51 42.14
C ALA A 21 16.83 -9.88 40.72
N PRO A 22 17.63 -10.34 39.72
CA PRO A 22 17.56 -9.73 38.38
C PRO A 22 16.56 -10.39 37.40
N ARG A 23 16.26 -11.69 37.53
CA ARG A 23 15.44 -12.42 36.52
C ARG A 23 14.00 -11.89 36.39
N ARG A 24 13.32 -11.64 37.51
CA ARG A 24 11.92 -11.14 37.51
C ARG A 24 11.73 -9.79 36.82
N GLN A 25 12.74 -8.91 36.85
CA GLN A 25 12.68 -7.61 36.21
C GLN A 25 12.94 -7.71 34.70
N GLN A 26 13.82 -8.63 34.30
CA GLN A 26 14.10 -8.95 32.90
C GLN A 26 12.90 -9.66 32.25
N ASP A 27 12.30 -10.62 32.94
CA ASP A 27 11.08 -11.33 32.49
C ASP A 27 9.90 -10.36 32.33
N ARG A 28 9.74 -9.39 33.26
CA ARG A 28 8.72 -8.33 33.12
C ARG A 28 8.95 -7.42 31.92
N ARG A 29 10.21 -7.08 31.61
CA ARG A 29 10.54 -6.28 30.42
C ARG A 29 10.28 -7.04 29.12
N LEU A 30 10.56 -8.34 29.11
CA LEU A 30 10.27 -9.22 27.96
C LEU A 30 8.76 -9.33 27.72
N LEU A 31 7.98 -9.62 28.76
CA LEU A 31 6.51 -9.67 28.68
C LEU A 31 5.90 -8.32 28.26
N GLN A 32 6.47 -7.21 28.72
CA GLN A 32 6.05 -5.88 28.32
C GLN A 32 6.34 -5.63 26.83
N ARG A 33 7.52 -6.01 26.34
CA ARG A 33 7.88 -5.89 24.91
C ARG A 33 7.06 -6.80 24.01
N GLU A 34 6.74 -8.01 24.45
CA GLU A 34 5.85 -8.92 23.73
C GLU A 34 4.45 -8.32 23.58
N ARG A 35 3.89 -7.74 24.67
CA ARG A 35 2.60 -7.05 24.62
C ARG A 35 2.62 -5.81 23.72
N GLU A 36 3.70 -5.04 23.72
CA GLU A 36 3.84 -3.87 22.87
C GLU A 36 3.96 -4.24 21.40
N LEU A 37 4.70 -5.29 21.07
CA LEU A 37 4.80 -5.82 19.71
C LEU A 37 3.46 -6.36 19.23
N GLU A 38 2.74 -7.09 20.07
CA GLU A 38 1.41 -7.60 19.73
C GLU A 38 0.40 -6.45 19.58
N ALA A 39 0.44 -5.45 20.45
CA ALA A 39 -0.41 -4.26 20.31
C ALA A 39 -0.09 -3.49 19.02
N ALA A 40 1.18 -3.29 18.69
CA ALA A 40 1.58 -2.68 17.42
C ALA A 40 1.10 -3.49 16.22
N ARG A 41 1.23 -4.83 16.27
CA ARG A 41 0.73 -5.74 15.24
C ARG A 41 -0.79 -5.61 15.07
N LEU A 42 -1.54 -5.61 16.17
CA LEU A 42 -2.99 -5.46 16.17
C LEU A 42 -3.44 -4.08 15.67
N ILE A 43 -2.74 -3.01 16.05
CA ILE A 43 -2.99 -1.65 15.55
C ILE A 43 -2.71 -1.57 14.05
N CYS A 44 -1.56 -2.06 13.59
CA CYS A 44 -1.25 -2.14 12.16
C CYS A 44 -2.30 -2.97 11.41
N GLN A 45 -2.75 -4.09 11.97
CA GLN A 45 -3.79 -4.93 11.41
C GLN A 45 -5.14 -4.19 11.34
N ALA A 46 -5.55 -3.47 12.39
CA ALA A 46 -6.78 -2.69 12.42
C ALA A 46 -6.74 -1.50 11.44
N LEU A 47 -5.62 -0.78 11.38
CA LEU A 47 -5.42 0.32 10.42
C LEU A 47 -5.40 -0.21 8.98
N SER A 48 -4.82 -1.40 8.74
CA SER A 48 -4.83 -2.04 7.41
C SER A 48 -6.22 -2.61 7.04
N GLN A 49 -7.02 -3.01 8.03
CA GLN A 49 -8.38 -3.53 7.83
C GLN A 49 -9.41 -2.44 7.46
N HIS A 50 -9.08 -1.16 7.65
CA HIS A 50 -9.99 -0.04 7.39
C HIS A 50 -9.66 0.77 6.14
N ILE A 51 -8.68 0.34 5.34
CA ILE A 51 -8.42 0.93 4.02
C ILE A 51 -9.00 -0.01 2.99
N ASN A 52 -10.26 0.23 2.60
CA ASN A 52 -10.77 -0.35 1.37
C ASN A 52 -9.98 0.29 0.21
N VAL A 53 -9.07 -0.48 -0.38
CA VAL A 53 -8.20 0.01 -1.47
C VAL A 53 -9.04 0.56 -2.62
N ASP A 54 -10.19 -0.05 -2.89
CA ASP A 54 -11.09 0.38 -3.95
C ASP A 54 -11.64 1.78 -3.66
N GLU A 55 -12.10 2.04 -2.44
CA GLU A 55 -12.57 3.38 -2.02
C GLU A 55 -11.43 4.42 -2.01
N LEU A 56 -10.23 4.02 -1.60
CA LEU A 56 -9.08 4.92 -1.58
C LEU A 56 -8.70 5.36 -2.99
N VAL A 57 -8.62 4.42 -3.95
CA VAL A 57 -8.26 4.75 -5.34
C VAL A 57 -9.36 5.59 -5.98
N GLU A 58 -10.63 5.28 -5.76
CA GLU A 58 -11.74 6.08 -6.31
C GLU A 58 -11.73 7.51 -5.76
N ASN A 59 -11.49 7.69 -4.46
CA ASN A 59 -11.38 9.01 -3.85
C ASN A 59 -10.14 9.78 -4.36
N ALA A 60 -9.00 9.11 -4.51
CA ALA A 60 -7.80 9.73 -5.06
C ALA A 60 -7.99 10.18 -6.51
N LEU A 61 -8.64 9.36 -7.35
CA LEU A 61 -8.98 9.72 -8.72
C LEU A 61 -9.91 10.95 -8.74
N ARG A 62 -10.94 10.98 -7.90
CA ARG A 62 -11.86 12.12 -7.80
C ARG A 62 -11.14 13.43 -7.45
N ILE A 63 -10.26 13.39 -6.46
CA ILE A 63 -9.44 14.56 -6.07
C ILE A 63 -8.51 14.97 -7.22
N ALA A 64 -7.89 14.02 -7.91
CA ALA A 64 -7.01 14.32 -9.03
C ALA A 64 -7.76 15.06 -10.15
N LEU A 65 -8.97 14.60 -10.51
CA LEU A 65 -9.82 15.24 -11.51
C LEU A 65 -10.23 16.65 -11.10
N GLU A 66 -10.59 16.86 -9.83
CA GLU A 66 -10.94 18.19 -9.31
C GLU A 66 -9.76 19.17 -9.38
N VAL A 67 -8.55 18.70 -9.08
CA VAL A 67 -7.33 19.53 -9.10
C VAL A 67 -6.95 19.96 -10.52
N VAL A 68 -7.18 19.12 -11.52
CA VAL A 68 -6.85 19.41 -12.92
C VAL A 68 -8.04 19.91 -13.75
N ASP A 69 -9.20 20.09 -13.12
CA ASP A 69 -10.46 20.50 -13.75
C ASP A 69 -10.86 19.62 -14.95
N ALA A 70 -10.84 18.30 -14.74
CA ALA A 70 -11.16 17.31 -15.78
C ALA A 70 -12.59 16.75 -15.68
N ASP A 71 -13.23 16.58 -16.83
CA ASP A 71 -14.62 16.10 -16.96
C ASP A 71 -14.80 14.60 -16.62
N ALA A 72 -13.75 13.81 -16.85
CA ALA A 72 -13.76 12.36 -16.68
C ALA A 72 -12.34 11.85 -16.42
N GLY A 73 -12.24 10.66 -15.84
CA GLY A 73 -10.97 9.97 -15.67
C GLY A 73 -11.14 8.50 -15.35
N SER A 74 -10.05 7.76 -15.48
CA SER A 74 -10.03 6.34 -15.24
C SER A 74 -8.70 5.84 -14.71
N VAL A 75 -8.75 4.70 -14.03
CA VAL A 75 -7.58 3.93 -13.65
C VAL A 75 -7.69 2.57 -14.31
N LEU A 76 -6.75 2.31 -15.21
CA LEU A 76 -6.59 1.04 -15.88
C LEU A 76 -5.51 0.23 -15.20
N LEU A 77 -5.78 -1.05 -14.92
CA LEU A 77 -4.81 -1.98 -14.34
C LEU A 77 -4.44 -3.06 -15.35
N ALA A 78 -3.15 -3.40 -15.42
CA ALA A 78 -2.68 -4.43 -16.31
C ALA A 78 -3.04 -5.84 -15.80
N ASP A 79 -3.51 -6.68 -16.71
CA ASP A 79 -3.61 -8.12 -16.53
C ASP A 79 -2.59 -8.81 -17.43
N ASP A 80 -1.49 -9.28 -16.82
CA ASP A 80 -0.39 -9.94 -17.51
C ASP A 80 -0.81 -11.24 -18.23
N LYS A 81 -1.89 -11.90 -17.77
CA LYS A 81 -2.34 -13.16 -18.37
C LYS A 81 -3.03 -12.94 -19.70
N THR A 82 -3.82 -11.88 -19.79
CA THR A 82 -4.62 -11.54 -20.97
C THR A 82 -3.96 -10.48 -21.83
N GLN A 83 -2.89 -9.83 -21.33
CA GLN A 83 -2.18 -8.75 -22.01
C GLN A 83 -3.09 -7.54 -22.27
N GLN A 84 -3.91 -7.20 -21.27
CA GLN A 84 -4.93 -6.16 -21.36
C GLN A 84 -4.79 -5.14 -20.24
N LEU A 85 -5.23 -3.91 -20.52
CA LEU A 85 -5.47 -2.86 -19.54
C LEU A 85 -6.97 -2.84 -19.24
N VAL A 86 -7.32 -3.16 -18.00
CA VAL A 86 -8.72 -3.26 -17.53
C VAL A 86 -9.11 -1.97 -16.83
N PHE A 87 -10.20 -1.34 -17.27
CA PHE A 87 -10.79 -0.16 -16.63
C PHE A 87 -11.34 -0.53 -15.25
N ARG A 88 -10.55 -0.35 -14.20
CA ARG A 88 -10.92 -0.75 -12.84
C ARG A 88 -11.78 0.31 -12.16
N TYR A 89 -11.42 1.58 -12.34
CA TYR A 89 -12.15 2.72 -11.82
C TYR A 89 -12.38 3.71 -12.94
N VAL A 90 -13.59 4.27 -13.01
CA VAL A 90 -13.97 5.26 -14.02
C VAL A 90 -14.89 6.26 -13.36
N ILE A 91 -14.63 7.55 -13.57
CA ILE A 91 -15.45 8.69 -13.18
C ILE A 91 -15.79 9.46 -14.46
N GLY A 92 -17.04 9.88 -14.61
CA GLY A 92 -17.53 10.62 -15.77
C GLY A 92 -18.81 10.00 -16.35
N GLU A 93 -19.35 10.62 -17.40
CA GLU A 93 -20.66 10.29 -17.97
C GLU A 93 -20.80 8.81 -18.37
N LYS A 94 -19.71 8.18 -18.83
CA LYS A 94 -19.71 6.80 -19.35
C LYS A 94 -19.13 5.76 -18.39
N ALA A 95 -19.01 6.08 -17.10
CA ALA A 95 -18.39 5.21 -16.11
C ALA A 95 -18.97 3.79 -16.08
N GLU A 96 -20.30 3.65 -16.09
CA GLU A 96 -20.97 2.34 -16.04
C GLU A 96 -20.77 1.50 -17.31
N GLN A 97 -20.48 2.12 -18.46
CA GLN A 97 -20.21 1.41 -19.71
C GLN A 97 -18.76 0.92 -19.79
N LEU A 98 -17.83 1.66 -19.18
CA LEU A 98 -16.41 1.39 -19.26
C LEU A 98 -15.88 0.53 -18.12
N ARG A 99 -16.46 0.63 -16.92
CA ARG A 99 -15.99 -0.13 -15.76
C ARG A 99 -16.04 -1.63 -16.04
N GLY A 100 -14.89 -2.30 -15.90
CA GLY A 100 -14.73 -3.73 -16.16
C GLY A 100 -14.47 -4.12 -17.62
N THR A 101 -14.52 -3.17 -18.55
CA THR A 101 -14.04 -3.37 -19.92
C THR A 101 -12.52 -3.35 -19.98
N ALA A 102 -11.95 -3.77 -21.11
CA ALA A 102 -10.51 -3.82 -21.28
C ALA A 102 -10.09 -3.52 -22.72
N ILE A 103 -8.88 -2.98 -22.87
CA ILE A 103 -8.20 -2.81 -24.16
C ILE A 103 -6.89 -3.58 -24.17
N PRO A 104 -6.38 -4.02 -25.34
CA PRO A 104 -5.02 -4.53 -25.43
C PRO A 104 -4.03 -3.50 -24.87
N TRP A 105 -3.09 -3.96 -24.03
CA TRP A 105 -2.13 -3.08 -23.35
C TRP A 105 -1.06 -2.46 -24.27
N ASP A 106 -1.14 -2.73 -25.57
CA ASP A 106 -0.31 -2.18 -26.63
C ASP A 106 -1.06 -1.17 -27.52
N LEU A 107 -2.32 -0.89 -27.17
CA LEU A 107 -3.21 -0.02 -27.91
C LEU A 107 -3.39 1.32 -27.18
N GLY A 108 -3.55 2.37 -27.96
CA GLY A 108 -3.92 3.67 -27.42
C GLY A 108 -2.79 4.41 -26.70
N VAL A 109 -3.15 5.56 -26.15
CA VAL A 109 -2.27 6.36 -25.28
C VAL A 109 -1.94 5.57 -24.02
N ALA A 110 -2.94 4.94 -23.38
CA ALA A 110 -2.75 4.08 -22.23
C ALA A 110 -1.69 3.00 -22.47
N GLY A 111 -1.77 2.25 -23.57
CA GLY A 111 -0.77 1.22 -23.87
C GLY A 111 0.64 1.79 -24.11
N ALA A 112 0.73 2.94 -24.78
CA ALA A 112 2.01 3.62 -24.98
C ALA A 112 2.65 4.07 -23.66
N VAL A 113 1.87 4.66 -22.75
CA VAL A 113 2.32 5.11 -21.42
C VAL A 113 2.65 3.93 -20.51
N PHE A 114 1.83 2.87 -20.54
CA PHE A 114 2.07 1.65 -19.79
C PHE A 114 3.40 0.99 -20.18
N LYS A 115 3.70 0.92 -21.48
CA LYS A 115 4.95 0.30 -21.97
C LYS A 115 6.17 1.18 -21.75
N SER A 116 6.05 2.49 -21.97
CA SER A 116 7.18 3.40 -21.81
C SER A 116 7.50 3.65 -20.34
N GLY A 117 6.49 3.60 -19.47
CA GLY A 117 6.58 4.11 -18.12
C GLY A 117 6.76 5.63 -18.06
N GLU A 118 6.50 6.37 -19.14
CA GLU A 118 6.63 7.82 -19.18
C GLU A 118 5.26 8.48 -19.34
N PRO A 119 4.96 9.56 -18.59
CA PRO A 119 3.68 10.24 -18.68
C PRO A 119 3.52 10.98 -20.03
N ALA A 120 2.27 11.23 -20.42
CA ALA A 120 1.91 12.00 -21.60
C ALA A 120 0.87 13.07 -21.27
N ILE A 121 1.02 14.25 -21.86
CA ILE A 121 0.02 15.33 -21.83
C ILE A 121 -0.33 15.63 -23.28
N ILE A 122 -1.60 15.53 -23.63
CA ILE A 122 -2.09 15.62 -25.00
C ILE A 122 -3.19 16.67 -25.06
N GLY A 123 -2.91 17.84 -25.63
CA GLY A 123 -3.90 18.92 -25.77
C GLY A 123 -4.87 18.76 -26.94
N ASN A 124 -4.70 17.73 -27.77
CA ASN A 124 -5.65 17.36 -28.82
C ASN A 124 -5.46 15.90 -29.22
N VAL A 125 -6.31 15.01 -28.71
CA VAL A 125 -6.19 13.56 -28.96
C VAL A 125 -6.42 13.20 -30.42
N ALA A 126 -7.26 13.95 -31.15
CA ALA A 126 -7.50 13.72 -32.58
C ALA A 126 -6.26 13.97 -33.45
N ARG A 127 -5.23 14.62 -32.91
CA ARG A 127 -3.93 14.85 -33.58
C ARG A 127 -2.84 13.92 -33.10
N ASP A 128 -3.07 13.12 -32.06
CA ASP A 128 -2.08 12.17 -31.54
C ASP A 128 -2.25 10.82 -32.24
N THR A 129 -1.19 10.35 -32.90
CA THR A 129 -1.20 9.07 -33.63
C THR A 129 -1.38 7.85 -32.74
N ARG A 130 -1.19 8.01 -31.42
CA ARG A 130 -1.38 6.95 -30.43
C ARG A 130 -2.82 6.92 -29.92
N HIS A 131 -3.66 7.90 -30.23
CA HIS A 131 -5.05 7.88 -29.78
C HIS A 131 -5.82 6.73 -30.44
N PHE A 132 -6.51 5.96 -29.61
CA PHE A 132 -7.39 4.89 -30.05
C PHE A 132 -8.84 5.31 -29.85
N SER A 133 -9.57 5.54 -30.95
CA SER A 133 -10.96 6.03 -30.90
C SER A 133 -11.98 4.95 -30.56
N GLY A 134 -11.62 3.67 -30.51
CA GLY A 134 -12.62 2.61 -30.36
C GLY A 134 -13.43 2.68 -29.06
N ILE A 135 -12.87 3.28 -28.01
CA ILE A 135 -13.58 3.58 -26.76
C ILE A 135 -14.59 4.71 -26.96
N ASP A 136 -14.18 5.81 -27.59
CA ASP A 136 -15.04 6.94 -27.96
C ASP A 136 -16.19 6.47 -28.86
N ASP A 137 -15.88 5.65 -29.87
CA ASP A 137 -16.84 5.11 -30.83
C ASP A 137 -17.89 4.20 -30.18
N THR A 138 -17.50 3.43 -29.16
CA THR A 138 -18.39 2.49 -28.46
C THR A 138 -19.26 3.19 -27.42
N THR A 139 -18.72 4.20 -26.74
CA THR A 139 -19.41 4.90 -25.65
C THR A 139 -20.17 6.15 -26.10
N GLY A 140 -19.83 6.69 -27.26
CA GLY A 140 -20.27 8.00 -27.74
C GLY A 140 -19.68 9.17 -26.95
N TYR A 141 -18.72 8.93 -26.06
CA TYR A 141 -17.94 10.00 -25.43
C TYR A 141 -16.90 10.51 -26.42
N LYS A 142 -16.63 11.81 -26.41
CA LYS A 142 -15.62 12.41 -27.28
C LYS A 142 -14.50 12.96 -26.44
N THR A 143 -13.36 12.28 -26.47
CA THR A 143 -12.16 12.73 -25.81
C THR A 143 -11.54 13.86 -26.63
N MET A 144 -11.22 15.00 -25.98
CA MET A 144 -10.67 16.18 -26.66
C MET A 144 -9.19 16.35 -26.37
N ASP A 145 -8.84 16.33 -25.09
CA ASP A 145 -7.49 16.32 -24.53
C ASP A 145 -7.40 15.23 -23.45
N MET A 146 -6.19 14.95 -22.98
CA MET A 146 -5.92 13.88 -22.02
C MET A 146 -4.58 14.08 -21.31
N ILE A 147 -4.52 13.67 -20.05
CA ILE A 147 -3.28 13.42 -19.31
C ILE A 147 -3.23 11.93 -19.02
N ALA A 148 -2.12 11.26 -19.30
CA ALA A 148 -1.95 9.84 -19.03
C ALA A 148 -0.67 9.60 -18.23
N ILE A 149 -0.79 8.96 -17.06
CA ILE A 149 0.30 8.77 -16.10
C ILE A 149 0.45 7.29 -15.77
N PRO A 150 1.67 6.72 -15.84
CA PRO A 150 1.89 5.33 -15.48
C PRO A 150 1.81 5.15 -13.97
N LEU A 151 1.02 4.17 -13.52
CA LEU A 151 1.01 3.72 -12.13
C LEU A 151 2.14 2.71 -11.93
N LYS A 152 3.15 3.05 -11.12
CA LYS A 152 4.36 2.22 -10.95
C LYS A 152 4.46 1.66 -9.54
N ARG A 153 5.04 0.45 -9.44
CA ARG A 153 5.63 0.01 -8.16
C ARG A 153 6.87 0.86 -7.87
N TRP A 154 7.25 0.97 -6.60
CA TRP A 154 8.52 1.56 -6.22
C TRP A 154 9.67 0.86 -6.97
N GLU A 155 10.44 1.62 -7.75
CA GLU A 155 11.53 1.13 -8.63
C GLU A 155 11.12 -0.01 -9.59
N GLY A 156 9.84 -0.14 -9.90
CA GLY A 156 9.30 -1.25 -10.68
C GLY A 156 8.69 -0.86 -12.00
N GLN A 157 8.27 -1.89 -12.74
CA GLN A 157 7.50 -1.71 -13.96
C GLN A 157 6.11 -1.12 -13.66
N PRO A 158 5.51 -0.41 -14.64
CA PRO A 158 4.13 0.01 -14.55
C PRO A 158 3.20 -1.19 -14.28
N ILE A 159 2.19 -0.96 -13.45
CA ILE A 159 1.11 -1.90 -13.12
C ILE A 159 -0.24 -1.45 -13.70
N GLY A 160 -0.26 -0.28 -14.33
CA GLY A 160 -1.46 0.35 -14.84
C GLY A 160 -1.21 1.78 -15.29
N VAL A 161 -2.29 2.49 -15.60
CA VAL A 161 -2.30 3.87 -16.07
C VAL A 161 -3.45 4.61 -15.41
N LEU A 162 -3.23 5.87 -15.07
CA LEU A 162 -4.27 6.83 -14.72
C LEU A 162 -4.44 7.78 -15.91
N GLU A 163 -5.67 7.95 -16.38
CA GLU A 163 -6.08 8.88 -17.43
C GLU A 163 -7.16 9.85 -16.94
#